data_AF-A0A1H8G4C4-F1
#
_entry.id   AF-A0A1H8G4C4-F1
#
_cell.length_a   1.000
_cell.length_b   1.000
_cell.length_c   1.000
_cell.angle_alpha   90.00
_cell.angle_beta   90.00
_cell.angle_gamma   90.00
#
_symmetry.space_group_name_H-M   'P 1'
#
loop_
_entity.id
_entity.type
_entity.pdbx_description
1 polymer ?
#
loop_
_entity_poly.entity_id
_entity_poly.type
_entity_poly.pdbx_seq_one_letter_code
_entity_poly.pdbx_strand_id
1 'polypeptide(L)'
;MSDVVAKTIMPKACGYCCVFLLIALLWPLSVQADLKEDIDRAIIKGNAADTSRTDHEKLFVYRCESIAKAIGFSETASGRATKYSCDQPGVGIALYAGSDLGDHSPESIGTYFKSELTKYGMNAQVFIQDNGNYGSSMGFYINGDSWLNEPVRPSRGVELIEALAAEAKLILFKRGRIQTLR
;
A
#
# COMPACT_ATOMS: atom_id res chain seq x y z
N MET A 1 -66.02 34.11 -40.33
CA MET A 1 -66.30 33.96 -38.88
C MET A 1 -64.96 33.87 -38.17
N SER A 2 -64.70 34.91 -37.36
CA SER A 2 -63.78 35.01 -36.22
C SER A 2 -62.31 34.63 -36.38
N ASP A 3 -61.52 35.69 -36.52
CA ASP A 3 -60.28 36.03 -35.81
C ASP A 3 -59.85 35.12 -34.63
N VAL A 4 -58.53 34.93 -34.47
CA VAL A 4 -57.68 35.62 -33.48
C VAL A 4 -56.32 34.89 -33.31
N VAL A 5 -55.27 35.57 -33.81
CA VAL A 5 -53.98 35.90 -33.15
C VAL A 5 -52.98 34.79 -32.73
N ALA A 6 -51.92 34.74 -33.53
CA ALA A 6 -50.48 34.84 -33.20
C ALA A 6 -49.85 34.06 -32.02
N LYS A 7 -48.74 33.37 -32.32
CA LYS A 7 -47.42 33.77 -31.80
C LYS A 7 -46.24 33.17 -32.56
N THR A 8 -45.44 34.08 -33.07
CA THR A 8 -44.04 33.96 -33.50
C THR A 8 -43.18 33.25 -32.45
N ILE A 9 -42.12 32.55 -32.88
CA ILE A 9 -40.71 32.68 -32.45
C ILE A 9 -39.93 31.41 -32.88
N MET A 10 -39.08 31.55 -33.91
CA MET A 10 -37.80 30.83 -33.94
C MET A 10 -36.77 31.70 -33.21
N PRO A 11 -35.81 31.09 -32.51
CA PRO A 11 -34.44 31.34 -32.91
C PRO A 11 -33.61 30.06 -32.99
N LYS A 12 -32.73 30.07 -33.99
CA LYS A 12 -31.45 29.35 -34.01
C LYS A 12 -30.75 29.43 -32.65
N ALA A 13 -30.12 28.35 -32.19
CA ALA A 13 -28.69 28.31 -31.86
C ALA A 13 -28.28 27.06 -31.08
N CYS A 14 -27.03 26.67 -31.31
CA CYS A 14 -26.14 25.96 -30.40
C CYS A 14 -26.41 24.47 -30.15
N GLY A 15 -25.91 23.66 -31.08
CA GLY A 15 -25.19 22.46 -30.69
C GLY A 15 -23.99 22.83 -29.82
N TYR A 16 -24.05 22.54 -28.52
CA TYR A 16 -22.91 22.43 -27.60
C TYR A 16 -23.30 21.72 -26.29
N CYS A 17 -24.28 20.80 -26.32
CA CYS A 17 -24.76 20.14 -25.08
C CYS A 17 -24.27 18.68 -24.90
N CYS A 18 -23.63 18.07 -25.90
CA CYS A 18 -23.21 16.66 -25.84
C CYS A 18 -21.71 16.43 -25.60
N VAL A 19 -20.89 17.47 -25.45
CA VAL A 19 -19.42 17.31 -25.25
C VAL A 19 -19.01 17.36 -23.78
N PHE A 20 -19.86 17.88 -22.88
CA PHE A 20 -19.54 17.97 -21.45
C PHE A 20 -19.83 16.70 -20.63
N LEU A 21 -20.49 15.69 -21.22
CA LEU A 21 -20.80 14.42 -20.54
C LEU A 21 -19.69 13.36 -20.68
N LEU A 22 -18.59 13.67 -21.39
CA LEU A 22 -17.47 12.75 -21.61
C LEU A 22 -16.14 13.21 -20.96
N ILE A 23 -16.12 14.34 -20.26
CA ILE A 23 -14.92 14.84 -19.56
C ILE A 23 -14.93 14.42 -18.06
N ALA A 24 -16.06 13.95 -17.53
CA ALA A 24 -16.15 13.42 -16.16
C ALA A 24 -15.69 11.96 -16.00
N LEU A 25 -15.29 11.28 -17.09
CA LEU A 25 -14.70 9.93 -17.05
C LEU A 25 -13.16 9.94 -17.14
N LEU A 26 -12.54 11.12 -17.08
CA LEU A 26 -11.10 11.34 -17.21
C LEU A 26 -10.53 12.12 -16.03
N TRP A 27 -11.06 11.90 -14.82
CA TRP A 27 -10.36 12.22 -13.58
C TRP A 27 -9.67 10.97 -13.05
N PRO A 28 -8.41 11.13 -12.60
CA PRO A 28 -7.38 10.15 -12.82
C PRO A 28 -7.69 8.91 -12.00
N LEU A 29 -7.67 7.76 -12.68
CA LEU A 29 -7.25 6.51 -12.05
C LEU A 29 -5.88 6.79 -11.42
N SER A 30 -5.94 7.13 -10.13
CA SER A 30 -4.93 6.90 -9.11
C SER A 30 -3.50 7.05 -9.60
N VAL A 31 -2.97 8.28 -9.51
CA VAL A 31 -1.54 8.46 -9.23
C VAL A 31 -1.31 7.91 -7.81
N GLN A 32 -1.28 6.59 -7.67
CA GLN A 32 -0.59 5.95 -6.56
C GLN A 32 0.87 5.91 -7.00
N ALA A 33 1.63 6.93 -6.58
CA ALA A 33 3.08 6.86 -6.73
C ALA A 33 3.56 5.54 -6.10
N ASP A 34 4.49 4.87 -6.77
CA ASP A 34 5.02 3.60 -6.29
C ASP A 34 5.69 3.84 -4.93
N LEU A 35 5.05 3.33 -3.87
CA LEU A 35 5.47 3.53 -2.49
C LEU A 35 6.92 3.07 -2.29
N LYS A 36 7.33 2.03 -3.02
CA LYS A 36 8.69 1.51 -2.97
C LYS A 36 9.68 2.50 -3.57
N GLU A 37 9.39 3.02 -4.77
CA GLU A 37 10.26 4.00 -5.43
C GLU A 37 10.38 5.29 -4.63
N ASP A 38 9.29 5.74 -4.02
CA ASP A 38 9.28 6.96 -3.19
C ASP A 38 10.11 6.78 -1.91
N ILE A 39 9.98 5.63 -1.23
CA ILE A 39 10.81 5.30 -0.06
C ILE A 39 12.28 5.21 -0.48
N ASP A 40 12.61 4.52 -1.57
CA ASP A 40 13.98 4.35 -2.04
C ASP A 40 14.61 5.72 -2.37
N ARG A 41 13.88 6.58 -3.08
CA ARG A 41 14.31 7.95 -3.36
C ARG A 41 14.55 8.75 -2.08
N ALA A 42 13.66 8.61 -1.10
CA ALA A 42 13.78 9.31 0.17
C ALA A 42 14.99 8.80 0.98
N ILE A 43 15.28 7.49 0.95
CA ILE A 43 16.47 6.89 1.57
C ILE A 43 17.74 7.46 0.95
N ILE A 44 17.84 7.48 -0.39
CA ILE A 44 19.01 7.98 -1.10
C ILE A 44 19.21 9.47 -0.84
N LYS A 45 18.15 10.26 -0.96
CA LYS A 45 18.21 11.72 -0.74
C LYS A 45 18.55 12.06 0.71
N GLY A 46 17.91 11.38 1.68
CA GLY A 46 18.14 11.62 3.11
C GLY A 46 19.50 11.14 3.61
N ASN A 47 20.14 10.19 2.91
CA ASN A 47 21.50 9.72 3.19
C ASN A 47 22.53 10.18 2.15
N ALA A 48 22.26 11.27 1.40
CA ALA A 48 23.17 11.73 0.34
C ALA A 48 24.54 12.18 0.89
N ALA A 49 24.57 12.71 2.11
CA ALA A 49 25.81 13.10 2.79
C ALA A 49 26.61 11.91 3.36
N ASP A 50 26.00 10.71 3.43
CA ASP A 50 26.66 9.50 3.89
C ASP A 50 27.45 8.87 2.74
N THR A 51 28.73 9.21 2.64
CA THR A 51 29.65 8.66 1.61
C THR A 51 30.29 7.34 2.03
N SER A 52 30.03 6.85 3.25
CA SER A 52 30.62 5.60 3.75
C SER A 52 30.05 4.35 3.09
N ARG A 53 28.90 4.48 2.42
CA ARG A 53 28.16 3.39 1.78
C ARG A 53 27.68 3.80 0.40
N THR A 54 27.68 2.86 -0.52
CA THR A 54 27.06 3.01 -1.85
C THR A 54 25.53 3.07 -1.76
N ASP A 55 24.87 3.63 -2.77
CA ASP A 55 23.41 3.64 -2.84
C ASP A 55 22.83 2.22 -2.83
N HIS A 56 23.51 1.27 -3.47
CA HIS A 56 23.14 -0.14 -3.41
C HIS A 56 23.19 -0.68 -1.99
N GLU A 57 24.25 -0.40 -1.23
CA GLU A 57 24.35 -0.82 0.17
C GLU A 57 23.28 -0.15 1.02
N LYS A 58 22.95 1.12 0.80
CA LYS A 58 21.87 1.80 1.54
C LYS A 58 20.50 1.19 1.26
N LEU A 59 20.19 0.84 0.02
CA LEU A 59 18.87 0.34 -0.37
C LEU A 59 18.67 -1.15 -0.06
N PHE A 60 19.74 -1.94 -0.17
CA PHE A 60 19.65 -3.38 -0.07
C PHE A 60 20.36 -3.92 1.17
N VAL A 61 21.56 -3.48 1.53
CA VAL A 61 22.33 -4.09 2.64
C VAL A 61 21.89 -3.54 4.00
N TYR A 62 21.91 -2.22 4.12
CA TYR A 62 21.65 -1.46 5.34
C TYR A 62 20.31 -0.71 5.24
N ARG A 63 19.32 -1.30 4.56
CA ARG A 63 18.01 -0.66 4.30
C ARG A 63 17.37 -0.12 5.57
N CYS A 64 17.22 -0.98 6.58
CA CYS A 64 16.57 -0.60 7.84
C CYS A 64 17.31 0.51 8.58
N GLU A 65 18.64 0.48 8.61
CA GLU A 65 19.44 1.58 9.19
C GLU A 65 19.25 2.87 8.38
N SER A 66 19.23 2.75 7.06
CA SER A 66 19.13 3.89 6.15
C SER A 66 17.74 4.53 6.19
N ILE A 67 16.67 3.73 6.33
CA ILE A 67 15.30 4.21 6.61
C ILE A 67 15.27 4.96 7.93
N ALA A 68 15.73 4.34 9.02
CA ALA A 68 15.71 4.93 10.35
C ALA A 68 16.46 6.27 10.40
N LYS A 69 17.58 6.37 9.67
CA LYS A 69 18.42 7.57 9.59
C LYS A 69 17.85 8.68 8.68
N ALA A 70 17.31 8.33 7.51
CA ALA A 70 16.87 9.33 6.52
C ALA A 70 15.47 9.85 6.77
N ILE A 71 14.52 8.95 7.06
CA ILE A 71 13.09 9.27 7.10
C ILE A 71 12.40 8.84 8.39
N GLY A 72 13.05 7.99 9.19
CA GLY A 72 12.47 7.41 10.39
C GLY A 72 11.34 6.43 10.06
N PHE A 73 10.56 6.08 11.08
CA PHE A 73 9.34 5.27 10.94
C PHE A 73 8.15 6.11 11.38
N SER A 74 7.14 6.26 10.51
CA SER A 74 5.92 7.00 10.84
C SER A 74 5.02 6.22 11.80
N GLU A 75 4.16 6.93 12.52
CA GLU A 75 3.10 6.35 13.37
C GLU A 75 1.88 5.85 12.55
N THR A 76 2.01 5.74 11.23
CA THR A 76 0.99 5.12 10.38
C THR A 76 1.07 3.60 10.49
N ALA A 77 0.02 2.90 10.06
CA ALA A 77 0.07 1.44 9.97
C ALA A 77 1.27 0.95 9.14
N SER A 78 1.53 1.57 7.98
CA SER A 78 2.70 1.29 7.15
C SER A 78 4.02 1.53 7.87
N GLY A 79 4.20 2.68 8.54
CA GLY A 79 5.45 2.99 9.24
C GLY A 79 5.75 2.01 10.38
N ARG A 80 4.74 1.65 11.18
CA ARG A 80 4.89 0.63 12.23
C ARG A 80 5.14 -0.77 11.68
N ALA A 81 4.50 -1.14 10.57
CA ALA A 81 4.73 -2.41 9.90
C ALA A 81 6.17 -2.50 9.35
N THR A 82 6.64 -1.43 8.68
CA THR A 82 8.02 -1.31 8.22
C THR A 82 9.00 -1.44 9.40
N LYS A 83 8.76 -0.69 10.48
CA LYS A 83 9.59 -0.76 11.70
C LYS A 83 9.65 -2.18 12.28
N TYR A 84 8.50 -2.83 12.45
CA TYR A 84 8.45 -4.21 12.95
C TYR A 84 9.27 -5.16 12.07
N SER A 85 9.11 -5.06 10.74
CA SER A 85 9.87 -5.91 9.80
C SER A 85 11.38 -5.62 9.82
N CYS A 86 11.80 -4.43 10.25
CA CYS A 86 13.19 -4.08 10.48
C CYS A 86 13.71 -4.64 11.81
N ASP A 87 12.93 -4.54 12.88
CA ASP A 87 13.37 -4.93 14.23
C ASP A 87 13.30 -6.44 14.45
N GLN A 88 12.29 -7.10 13.89
CA GLN A 88 11.97 -8.50 14.13
C GLN A 88 12.15 -9.36 12.87
N PRO A 89 12.59 -10.62 13.01
CA PRO A 89 12.65 -11.57 11.90
C PRO A 89 11.24 -12.07 11.54
N GLY A 90 10.42 -11.18 10.99
CA GLY A 90 9.02 -11.44 10.67
C GLY A 90 8.44 -10.47 9.64
N VAL A 91 7.17 -10.68 9.32
CA VAL A 91 6.41 -9.87 8.36
C VAL A 91 5.66 -8.78 9.11
N GLY A 92 5.92 -7.52 8.75
CA GLY A 92 5.08 -6.40 9.16
C GLY A 92 3.89 -6.29 8.21
N ILE A 93 2.68 -6.14 8.74
CA ILE A 93 1.47 -6.02 7.94
C ILE A 93 0.77 -4.71 8.32
N ALA A 94 0.53 -3.86 7.33
CA ALA A 94 -0.31 -2.68 7.49
C ALA A 94 -1.69 -3.00 6.94
N LEU A 95 -2.72 -2.93 7.79
CA LEU A 95 -4.12 -3.08 7.38
C LEU A 95 -4.81 -1.72 7.50
N TYR A 96 -5.20 -1.16 6.35
CA TYR A 96 -6.08 -0.02 6.28
C TYR A 96 -7.51 -0.54 6.18
N ALA A 97 -8.26 -0.47 7.27
CA ALA A 97 -9.60 -1.02 7.39
C ALA A 97 -10.62 -0.05 6.78
N GLY A 98 -11.22 -0.45 5.67
CA GLY A 98 -12.27 0.30 4.99
C GLY A 98 -13.67 -0.24 5.29
N SER A 99 -14.66 0.31 4.59
CA SER A 99 -16.07 -0.05 4.74
C SER A 99 -16.47 -1.39 4.09
N ASP A 100 -15.56 -2.02 3.35
CA ASP A 100 -15.80 -3.22 2.53
C ASP A 100 -15.40 -4.53 3.22
N LEU A 101 -15.18 -4.52 4.54
CA LEU A 101 -14.82 -5.73 5.31
C LEU A 101 -16.01 -6.66 5.59
N GLY A 102 -17.24 -6.22 5.30
CA GLY A 102 -18.46 -6.98 5.59
C GLY A 102 -18.65 -7.19 7.08
N ASP A 103 -18.97 -8.43 7.48
CA ASP A 103 -19.21 -8.80 8.88
C ASP A 103 -17.91 -9.06 9.68
N HIS A 104 -16.75 -8.88 9.05
CA HIS A 104 -15.46 -9.13 9.68
C HIS A 104 -14.90 -7.86 10.33
N SER A 105 -14.54 -7.95 11.61
CA SER A 105 -13.79 -6.86 12.25
C SER A 105 -12.36 -6.80 11.72
N PRO A 106 -11.73 -5.61 11.67
CA PRO A 106 -10.31 -5.47 11.30
C PRO A 106 -9.39 -6.38 12.12
N GLU A 107 -9.67 -6.56 13.41
CA GLU A 107 -8.89 -7.40 14.33
C GLU A 107 -9.02 -8.88 13.97
N SER A 108 -10.20 -9.32 13.54
CA SER A 108 -10.42 -10.71 13.12
C SER A 108 -9.61 -11.03 11.86
N ILE A 109 -9.56 -10.10 10.91
CA ILE A 109 -8.74 -10.22 9.69
C ILE A 109 -7.26 -10.20 10.06
N GLY A 110 -6.84 -9.27 10.92
CA GLY A 110 -5.45 -9.23 11.38
C GLY A 110 -5.03 -10.53 12.07
N THR A 111 -5.90 -11.10 12.90
CA THR A 111 -5.66 -12.39 13.57
C THR A 111 -5.54 -13.53 12.57
N TYR A 112 -6.41 -13.56 11.55
CA TYR A 112 -6.33 -14.54 10.46
C TYR A 112 -4.98 -14.50 9.74
N PHE A 113 -4.52 -13.32 9.31
CA PHE A 113 -3.22 -13.22 8.62
C PHE A 113 -2.04 -13.66 9.50
N LYS A 114 -2.07 -13.30 10.79
CA LYS A 114 -1.03 -13.75 11.74
C LYS A 114 -1.03 -15.26 11.88
N SER A 115 -2.20 -15.88 12.04
CA SER A 115 -2.30 -17.33 12.24
C SER A 115 -1.88 -18.10 10.98
N GLU A 116 -2.30 -17.67 9.80
CA GLU A 116 -1.93 -18.32 8.54
C GLU A 116 -0.42 -18.22 8.27
N LEU A 117 0.20 -17.06 8.45
CA LEU A 117 1.67 -16.93 8.33
C LEU A 117 2.42 -17.79 9.36
N THR A 118 1.87 -17.93 10.57
CA THR A 118 2.45 -18.78 11.62
C THR A 118 2.42 -20.26 11.22
N LYS A 119 1.37 -20.74 10.52
CA LYS A 119 1.34 -22.12 9.98
C LYS A 119 2.49 -22.39 9.02
N TYR A 120 2.88 -21.36 8.27
CA TYR A 120 4.06 -21.40 7.41
C TYR A 120 5.34 -21.05 8.16
N GLY A 121 5.39 -21.07 9.49
CA GLY A 121 6.61 -20.81 10.27
C GLY A 121 7.13 -19.38 10.18
N MET A 122 6.25 -18.41 9.91
CA MET A 122 6.59 -17.00 9.87
C MET A 122 5.89 -16.22 10.99
N ASN A 123 6.68 -15.45 11.74
CA ASN A 123 6.14 -14.46 12.68
C ASN A 123 5.58 -13.28 11.90
N ALA A 124 4.45 -12.74 12.35
CA ALA A 124 3.85 -11.55 11.77
C ALA A 124 3.21 -10.66 12.82
N GLN A 125 3.19 -9.36 12.55
CA GLN A 125 2.44 -8.38 13.32
C GLN A 125 1.63 -7.48 12.39
N VAL A 126 0.34 -7.35 12.71
CA VAL A 126 -0.59 -6.50 11.98
C VAL A 126 -0.78 -5.20 12.73
N PHE A 127 -0.68 -4.09 12.01
CA PHE A 127 -0.95 -2.75 12.48
C PHE A 127 -2.16 -2.24 11.71
N ILE A 128 -3.24 -2.00 12.44
CA ILE A 128 -4.53 -1.61 11.88
C ILE A 128 -4.62 -0.08 11.94
N GLN A 129 -5.15 0.51 10.86
CA GLN A 129 -5.52 1.91 10.80
C GLN A 129 -6.86 2.01 10.09
N ASP A 130 -7.77 2.83 10.62
CA ASP A 130 -9.06 3.09 9.99
C ASP A 130 -8.86 3.90 8.69
N ASN A 131 -9.55 3.50 7.63
CA ASN A 131 -9.58 4.12 6.31
C ASN A 131 -10.97 4.72 5.99
N GLY A 132 -11.89 4.74 6.96
CA GLY A 132 -13.21 5.35 6.84
C GLY A 132 -14.01 4.78 5.67
N ASN A 133 -14.48 5.68 4.78
CA ASN A 133 -15.35 5.31 3.66
C ASN A 133 -14.61 4.68 2.48
N TYR A 134 -13.28 4.64 2.49
CA TYR A 134 -12.51 4.01 1.42
C TYR A 134 -12.54 2.48 1.53
N GLY A 135 -12.10 1.80 0.47
CA GLY A 135 -11.92 0.35 0.48
C GLY A 135 -10.73 -0.07 1.35
N SER A 136 -10.76 -1.30 1.83
CA SER A 136 -9.71 -1.88 2.65
C SER A 136 -8.50 -2.23 1.81
N SER A 137 -7.32 -2.01 2.37
CA SER A 137 -6.07 -2.35 1.72
C SER A 137 -5.03 -2.87 2.71
N MET A 138 -4.10 -3.67 2.20
CA MET A 138 -3.07 -4.35 2.96
C MET A 138 -1.72 -4.19 2.29
N GLY A 139 -0.75 -3.73 3.06
CA GLY A 139 0.66 -3.73 2.70
C GLY A 139 1.43 -4.77 3.51
N PHE A 140 2.37 -5.46 2.87
CA PHE A 140 3.23 -6.46 3.50
C PHE A 140 4.67 -6.00 3.43
N TYR A 141 5.37 -6.05 4.57
CA TYR A 141 6.72 -5.52 4.71
C TYR A 141 7.67 -6.60 5.22
N ILE A 142 8.79 -6.75 4.52
CA ILE A 142 9.86 -7.70 4.87
C ILE A 142 11.16 -6.90 4.90
N ASN A 143 11.86 -6.93 6.04
CA ASN A 143 13.15 -6.26 6.19
C ASN A 143 13.13 -4.75 5.79
N GLY A 144 12.06 -4.05 6.18
CA GLY A 144 11.87 -2.63 5.89
C GLY A 144 11.47 -2.31 4.45
N ASP A 145 11.25 -3.33 3.61
CA ASP A 145 10.84 -3.15 2.22
C ASP A 145 9.40 -3.61 2.02
N SER A 146 8.67 -2.91 1.15
CA SER A 146 7.34 -3.36 0.73
C SER A 146 7.51 -4.55 -0.20
N TRP A 147 6.82 -5.66 0.09
CA TRP A 147 6.84 -6.85 -0.76
C TRP A 147 6.02 -6.66 -2.05
N LEU A 148 5.05 -5.75 -2.02
CA LEU A 148 4.22 -5.38 -3.16
C LEU A 148 4.48 -3.91 -3.53
N ASN A 149 4.41 -3.59 -4.82
CA ASN A 149 4.50 -2.20 -5.29
C ASN A 149 3.29 -1.38 -4.81
N GLU A 150 2.11 -2.01 -4.81
CA GLU A 150 0.87 -1.39 -4.36
C GLU A 150 0.18 -2.25 -3.28
N PRO A 151 -0.47 -1.62 -2.28
CA PRO A 151 -1.31 -2.34 -1.33
C PRO A 151 -2.45 -3.09 -2.02
N VAL A 152 -2.80 -4.28 -1.51
CA VAL A 152 -3.86 -5.13 -2.09
C VAL A 152 -5.06 -5.23 -1.15
N ARG A 153 -6.23 -5.59 -1.68
CA ARG A 153 -7.39 -5.88 -0.82
C ARG A 153 -7.13 -7.12 0.05
N PRO A 154 -7.73 -7.22 1.26
CA PRO A 154 -7.53 -8.37 2.13
C PRO A 154 -7.78 -9.72 1.46
N SER A 155 -8.83 -9.84 0.64
CA SER A 155 -9.13 -11.08 -0.10
C SER A 155 -7.98 -11.52 -1.02
N ARG A 156 -7.39 -10.59 -1.76
CA ARG A 156 -6.19 -10.86 -2.57
C ARG A 156 -4.98 -11.17 -1.70
N GLY A 157 -4.89 -10.54 -0.53
CA GLY A 157 -3.88 -10.87 0.47
C GLY A 157 -3.92 -12.35 0.89
N VAL A 158 -5.11 -12.93 1.07
CA VAL A 158 -5.28 -14.36 1.43
C VAL A 158 -4.61 -15.28 0.41
N GLU A 159 -4.82 -14.99 -0.87
CA GLU A 159 -4.26 -15.78 -1.98
C GLU A 159 -2.73 -15.71 -2.05
N LEU A 160 -2.11 -14.72 -1.39
CA LEU A 160 -0.67 -14.46 -1.44
C LEU A 160 0.08 -14.97 -0.20
N ILE A 161 -0.61 -15.47 0.83
CA ILE A 161 0.01 -15.77 2.14
C ILE A 161 1.17 -16.76 2.02
N GLU A 162 1.02 -17.84 1.27
CA GLU A 162 2.06 -18.86 1.13
C GLU A 162 3.30 -18.30 0.42
N ALA A 163 3.09 -17.57 -0.69
CA ALA A 163 4.17 -16.92 -1.42
C ALA A 163 4.88 -15.87 -0.57
N LEU A 164 4.13 -15.05 0.17
CA LEU A 164 4.64 -14.08 1.12
C LEU A 164 5.50 -14.75 2.20
N ALA A 165 5.03 -15.87 2.78
CA ALA A 165 5.78 -16.60 3.78
C ALA A 165 7.08 -17.19 3.23
N ALA A 166 7.03 -17.79 2.04
CA ALA A 166 8.20 -18.36 1.38
C ALA A 166 9.26 -17.29 1.07
N GLU A 167 8.84 -16.15 0.53
CA GLU A 167 9.74 -15.04 0.21
C GLU A 167 10.33 -14.42 1.48
N ALA A 168 9.50 -14.21 2.51
CA ALA A 168 9.97 -13.70 3.80
C ALA A 168 11.03 -14.61 4.43
N LYS A 169 10.84 -15.93 4.39
CA LYS A 169 11.87 -16.88 4.83
C LYS A 169 13.16 -16.72 4.05
N LEU A 170 13.09 -16.71 2.72
CA LEU A 170 14.27 -16.63 1.87
C LEU A 170 15.05 -15.34 2.13
N ILE A 171 14.36 -14.20 2.19
CA ILE A 171 14.97 -12.90 2.48
C ILE A 171 15.61 -12.92 3.87
N LEU A 172 14.88 -13.32 4.91
CA LEU A 172 15.39 -13.31 6.28
C LEU A 172 16.54 -14.29 6.47
N PHE A 173 16.52 -15.44 5.79
CA PHE A 173 17.62 -16.41 5.81
C PHE A 173 18.87 -15.86 5.13
N LYS A 174 18.74 -15.26 3.93
CA LYS A 174 19.86 -14.61 3.23
C LYS A 174 20.48 -13.47 4.04
N ARG A 175 19.70 -12.85 4.93
CA ARG A 175 20.14 -11.80 5.86
C ARG A 175 20.69 -12.32 7.18
N GLY A 176 20.71 -13.64 7.39
CA GLY A 176 21.12 -14.25 8.66
C GLY A 176 20.20 -13.94 9.84
N ARG A 177 18.98 -13.45 9.59
CA ARG A 177 18.00 -13.08 10.62
C ARG A 177 17.18 -14.27 11.12
N ILE A 178 17.11 -15.32 10.30
CA ILE A 178 16.62 -16.65 10.70
C ILE A 178 17.64 -17.70 10.25
N GLN A 179 17.73 -18.79 10.99
CA GLN A 179 18.57 -19.95 10.64
C GLN A 179 17.66 -21.09 10.18
N THR A 180 18.14 -21.93 9.26
CA THR A 180 17.50 -23.23 9.04
C THR A 180 17.65 -24.04 10.32
N LEU A 181 16.54 -24.50 10.88
CA LEU A 181 16.57 -25.53 11.92
C LEU A 181 17.28 -26.74 11.29
N ARG A 182 18.48 -27.04 11.81
CA ARG A 182 19.18 -28.29 11.53
C ARG A 182 18.52 -29.42 12.30
#